data_AF-A0A1E5K1Z9-F1
#
_entry.id   AF-A0A1E5K1Z9-F1
#
_cell.length_a   1.000
_cell.length_b   1.000
_cell.length_c   1.000
_cell.angle_alpha   90.00
_cell.angle_beta   90.00
_cell.angle_gamma   90.00
#
_symmetry.space_group_name_H-M   'P 1'
#
loop_
_entity.id
_entity.type
_entity.pdbx_description
1 polymer ?
#
loop_
_entity_poly.entity_id
_entity_poly.type
_entity_poly.pdbx_seq_one_letter_code
_entity_poly.pdbx_strand_id
1 'polypeptide(L)'
;MKGMRVICIILLLGLWGCDSNNQDIDSIKETNPKTNQSFILINAFNLFELYLEKVIEEGYSDSRKKDIYKEVVINPIYEDCFNSVEFSTEFIINNPPNESDEKILLNLVQQTNQDDIHDQITTSLNESSTILPTDKETTICIFPNVDPNMTTGYSQGSNKLTLLYDESRKDSIKNVIAHEYHHSVWTERYYDDQKEMTLLNNMVFEGKAVMFEKMLYPENSDIPIYPNFNLSMWEAIEDELFKTDEDRIFQVMQGYQPFPAS
;
A
#
# COMPACT_ATOMS: atom_id res chain seq x y z
N MET A 1 44.38 -55.82 36.82
CA MET A 1 43.72 -54.62 37.41
C MET A 1 44.71 -53.47 37.31
N LYS A 2 44.52 -52.34 36.62
CA LYS A 2 43.40 -51.65 35.98
C LYS A 2 44.02 -51.03 34.69
N GLY A 3 43.46 -51.09 33.49
CA GLY A 3 42.11 -50.67 33.10
C GLY A 3 42.24 -49.38 32.27
N MET A 4 42.60 -49.56 31.00
CA MET A 4 42.78 -48.51 29.98
C MET A 4 41.45 -47.78 29.73
N ARG A 5 41.43 -46.45 29.85
CA ARG A 5 40.27 -45.62 29.49
C ARG A 5 40.56 -44.87 28.20
N VAL A 6 39.97 -45.38 27.12
CA VAL A 6 39.79 -44.67 25.85
C VAL A 6 38.73 -43.59 26.10
N ILE A 7 39.09 -42.33 25.87
CA ILE A 7 38.13 -41.22 25.87
C ILE A 7 37.76 -40.98 24.40
N CYS A 8 36.56 -41.43 24.03
CA CYS A 8 35.91 -41.02 22.78
C CYS A 8 35.42 -39.58 22.96
N ILE A 9 36.04 -38.63 22.26
CA ILE A 9 35.49 -37.30 22.07
C ILE A 9 34.46 -37.42 20.94
N ILE A 10 33.18 -37.37 21.30
CA ILE A 10 32.08 -37.28 20.33
C ILE A 10 32.08 -35.85 19.79
N LEU A 11 32.48 -35.70 18.52
CA LEU A 11 32.24 -34.51 17.71
C LEU A 11 30.73 -34.40 17.47
N LEU A 12 30.05 -33.58 18.27
CA LEU A 12 28.72 -33.07 17.95
C LEU A 12 28.87 -32.03 16.84
N LEU A 13 28.82 -32.49 15.60
CA LEU A 13 28.52 -31.65 14.45
C LEU A 13 27.08 -31.14 14.63
N GLY A 14 26.94 -29.94 15.18
CA GLY A 14 25.71 -29.18 15.10
C GLY A 14 25.48 -28.83 13.63
N LEU A 15 24.70 -29.65 12.94
CA LEU A 15 24.02 -29.26 11.72
C LEU A 15 23.03 -28.16 12.12
N TRP A 16 23.47 -26.90 12.02
CA TRP A 16 22.55 -25.79 11.84
C TRP A 16 21.90 -26.02 10.47
N GLY A 17 20.70 -26.60 10.49
CA GLY A 17 19.82 -26.51 9.34
C GLY A 17 19.52 -25.04 9.13
N CYS A 18 19.79 -24.53 7.92
CA CYS A 18 19.19 -23.30 7.46
C CYS A 18 17.68 -23.48 7.56
N ASP A 19 17.06 -22.75 8.47
CA ASP A 19 15.62 -22.56 8.47
C ASP A 19 15.30 -21.72 7.22
N SER A 20 14.74 -22.35 6.19
CA SER A 20 14.45 -21.71 4.90
C SER A 20 13.22 -20.79 4.95
N ASN A 21 12.75 -20.43 6.14
CA ASN A 21 11.48 -19.72 6.34
C ASN A 21 11.61 -18.35 6.98
N ASN A 22 12.81 -17.86 7.27
CA ASN A 22 12.99 -16.49 7.73
C ASN A 22 13.48 -15.62 6.56
N GLN A 23 12.56 -15.27 5.66
CA GLN A 23 12.81 -14.18 4.72
C GLN A 23 12.88 -12.89 5.56
N ASP A 24 14.04 -12.25 5.60
CA ASP A 24 14.20 -10.98 6.31
C ASP A 24 13.32 -9.94 5.61
N ILE A 25 12.22 -9.57 6.27
CA ILE A 25 11.30 -8.52 5.82
C ILE A 25 12.04 -7.19 5.97
N ASP A 26 12.21 -6.48 4.86
CA ASP A 26 12.77 -5.14 4.88
C ASP A 26 11.75 -4.18 5.51
N SER A 27 12.04 -3.78 6.75
CA SER A 27 11.18 -2.91 7.53
C SER A 27 11.98 -1.84 8.28
N ILE A 28 11.45 -0.62 8.27
CA ILE A 28 12.08 0.55 8.89
C ILE A 28 11.06 1.20 9.82
N LYS A 29 11.49 1.49 11.05
CA LYS A 29 10.69 2.23 12.02
C LYS A 29 11.15 3.69 12.07
N GLU A 30 10.21 4.59 11.82
CA GLU A 30 10.41 6.03 11.84
C GLU A 30 9.57 6.68 12.93
N THR A 31 9.95 7.89 13.34
CA THR A 31 9.19 8.67 14.32
C THR A 31 9.24 10.14 13.97
N ASN A 32 8.07 10.78 13.90
CA ASN A 32 8.03 12.23 13.70
C ASN A 32 8.55 12.94 14.96
N PRO A 33 9.63 13.74 14.86
CA PRO A 33 10.21 14.42 16.03
C PRO A 33 9.32 15.51 16.63
N LYS A 34 8.30 15.99 15.91
CA LYS A 34 7.38 17.04 16.36
C LYS A 34 6.16 16.48 17.09
N THR A 35 5.66 15.33 16.66
CA THR A 35 4.42 14.74 17.19
C THR A 35 4.65 13.47 17.99
N ASN A 36 5.85 12.88 17.90
CA ASN A 36 6.19 11.54 18.41
C ASN A 36 5.36 10.40 17.80
N GLN A 37 4.60 10.67 16.73
CA GLN A 37 3.88 9.63 16.01
C GLN A 37 4.89 8.68 15.34
N SER A 38 4.66 7.38 15.50
CA SER A 38 5.52 6.31 14.96
C SER A 38 4.99 5.80 13.62
N PHE A 39 5.91 5.43 12.73
CA PHE A 39 5.60 4.83 11.45
C PHE A 39 6.40 3.55 11.25
N ILE A 40 5.81 2.57 10.57
CA ILE A 40 6.49 1.37 10.10
C ILE A 40 6.39 1.35 8.57
N LEU A 41 7.53 1.33 7.90
CA LEU A 41 7.59 1.19 6.45
C LEU A 41 8.01 -0.26 6.16
N ILE A 42 7.19 -0.98 5.38
CA ILE A 42 7.45 -2.36 4.97
C ILE A 42 7.64 -2.38 3.47
N ASN A 43 8.80 -2.86 3.04
CA ASN A 43 9.20 -2.85 1.66
C ASN A 43 9.13 -4.26 1.05
N ALA A 44 8.21 -4.44 0.11
CA ALA A 44 7.99 -5.73 -0.53
C ALA A 44 8.91 -6.00 -1.72
N PHE A 45 9.82 -5.10 -2.08
CA PHE A 45 10.65 -5.24 -3.30
C PHE A 45 11.46 -6.54 -3.33
N ASN A 46 12.11 -6.89 -2.23
CA ASN A 46 12.87 -8.15 -2.13
C ASN A 46 11.96 -9.38 -2.24
N LEU A 47 10.74 -9.31 -1.70
CA LEU A 47 9.77 -10.41 -1.80
C LEU A 47 9.29 -10.59 -3.26
N PHE A 48 9.09 -9.47 -3.97
CA PHE A 48 8.77 -9.50 -5.39
C PHE A 48 9.92 -10.03 -6.23
N GLU A 49 11.16 -9.64 -5.95
CA GLU A 49 12.33 -10.19 -6.66
C GLU A 49 12.38 -11.71 -6.52
N LEU A 50 12.28 -12.24 -5.29
CA LEU A 50 12.24 -13.68 -5.02
C LEU A 50 11.08 -14.40 -5.72
N TYR A 51 9.90 -13.78 -5.75
CA TYR A 51 8.74 -14.30 -6.46
C TYR A 51 9.00 -14.35 -7.98
N LEU A 52 9.48 -13.25 -8.56
CA LEU A 52 9.66 -13.09 -10.00
C LEU A 52 10.75 -14.00 -10.55
N GLU A 53 11.91 -14.08 -9.89
CA GLU A 53 12.98 -15.01 -10.27
C GLU A 53 12.46 -16.45 -10.32
N LYS A 54 11.72 -16.87 -9.29
CA LYS A 54 11.16 -18.22 -9.20
C LYS A 54 10.14 -18.53 -10.30
N VAL A 55 9.21 -17.61 -10.59
CA VAL A 55 8.17 -17.89 -11.59
C VAL A 55 8.66 -17.78 -13.03
N ILE A 56 9.61 -16.88 -13.31
CA ILE A 56 10.21 -16.70 -14.64
C ILE A 56 11.09 -17.90 -15.01
N GLU A 57 11.90 -18.41 -14.06
CA GLU A 57 12.78 -19.54 -14.31
C GLU A 57 12.02 -20.84 -14.56
N GLU A 58 10.94 -21.09 -13.80
CA GLU A 58 10.25 -22.37 -13.82
C GLU A 58 9.06 -22.42 -14.79
N GLY A 59 8.55 -21.27 -15.24
CA GLY A 59 7.45 -21.21 -16.23
C GLY A 59 6.15 -21.81 -15.70
N TYR A 60 5.77 -21.49 -14.47
CA TYR A 60 4.60 -22.05 -13.79
C TYR A 60 3.26 -21.64 -14.43
N SER A 61 2.21 -22.42 -14.20
CA SER A 61 0.84 -22.03 -14.54
C SER A 61 0.32 -20.89 -13.65
N ASP A 62 -0.67 -20.14 -14.12
CA ASP A 62 -1.27 -19.01 -13.37
C ASP A 62 -1.72 -19.38 -11.96
N SER A 63 -2.34 -20.54 -11.79
CA SER A 63 -2.75 -21.04 -10.47
C SER A 63 -1.56 -21.23 -9.54
N ARG A 64 -0.44 -21.77 -10.06
CA ARG A 64 0.76 -21.98 -9.25
C ARG A 64 1.49 -20.67 -8.98
N LYS A 65 1.50 -19.72 -9.94
CA LYS A 65 2.01 -18.36 -9.73
C LYS A 65 1.26 -17.67 -8.59
N LYS A 66 -0.07 -17.76 -8.55
CA LYS A 66 -0.90 -17.21 -7.47
C LYS A 66 -0.57 -17.81 -6.10
N ASP A 67 -0.37 -19.12 -6.01
CA ASP A 67 0.01 -19.77 -4.75
C ASP A 67 1.38 -19.30 -4.27
N ILE A 68 2.36 -19.20 -5.17
CA ILE A 68 3.72 -18.74 -4.85
C ILE A 68 3.70 -17.26 -4.44
N TYR A 69 2.92 -16.42 -5.12
CA TYR A 69 2.75 -15.02 -4.74
C TYR A 69 2.22 -14.88 -3.31
N LYS A 70 1.21 -15.67 -2.93
CA LYS A 70 0.73 -15.68 -1.55
C LYS A 70 1.81 -16.14 -0.57
N GLU A 71 2.51 -17.21 -0.90
CA GLU A 71 3.55 -17.81 -0.06
C GLU A 71 4.74 -16.87 0.18
N VAL A 72 5.22 -16.23 -0.90
CA VAL A 72 6.48 -15.48 -0.93
C VAL A 72 6.29 -13.99 -0.69
N VAL A 73 5.18 -13.40 -1.16
CA VAL A 73 4.95 -11.95 -1.07
C VAL A 73 3.97 -11.61 0.04
N ILE A 74 2.79 -12.23 0.04
CA ILE A 74 1.70 -11.80 0.94
C ILE A 74 1.89 -12.31 2.36
N ASN A 75 2.11 -13.61 2.53
CA ASN A 75 2.15 -14.24 3.86
C ASN A 75 3.21 -13.63 4.79
N PRO A 76 4.44 -13.29 4.35
CA PRO A 76 5.44 -12.69 5.23
C PRO A 76 4.97 -11.37 5.86
N ILE A 77 4.20 -10.57 5.12
CA ILE A 77 3.78 -9.22 5.54
C ILE A 77 2.29 -9.12 5.90
N TYR A 78 1.58 -10.26 5.95
CA TYR A 78 0.12 -10.26 6.08
C TYR A 78 -0.35 -9.61 7.39
N GLU A 79 0.30 -9.93 8.50
CA GLU A 79 -0.08 -9.41 9.81
C GLU A 79 0.04 -7.88 9.86
N ASP A 80 1.15 -7.35 9.34
CA ASP A 80 1.41 -5.92 9.38
C ASP A 80 0.57 -5.15 8.34
N CYS A 81 0.44 -5.68 7.12
CA CYS A 81 -0.19 -4.97 6.01
C CYS A 81 -1.70 -5.22 5.88
N PHE A 82 -2.19 -6.41 6.20
CA PHE A 82 -3.53 -6.83 5.74
C PHE A 82 -4.44 -7.41 6.83
N ASN A 83 -3.90 -7.76 8.00
CA ASN A 83 -4.74 -8.21 9.11
C ASN A 83 -5.57 -7.04 9.67
N SER A 84 -6.84 -7.31 10.00
CA SER A 84 -7.73 -6.37 10.70
C SER A 84 -7.91 -5.00 10.01
N VAL A 85 -8.04 -5.01 8.69
CA VAL A 85 -8.31 -3.82 7.86
C VAL A 85 -9.81 -3.56 7.72
N GLU A 86 -10.20 -2.29 7.64
CA GLU A 86 -11.59 -1.85 7.46
C GLU A 86 -12.07 -1.90 6.00
N PHE A 87 -11.15 -1.81 5.03
CA PHE A 87 -11.45 -1.82 3.61
C PHE A 87 -10.77 -3.00 2.88
N SER A 88 -11.41 -3.46 1.80
CA SER A 88 -11.01 -4.67 1.08
C SER A 88 -9.64 -4.54 0.41
N THR A 89 -8.76 -5.51 0.66
CA THR A 89 -7.42 -5.60 0.07
C THR A 89 -7.25 -6.80 -0.87
N GLU A 90 -8.37 -7.46 -1.21
CA GLU A 90 -8.38 -8.66 -2.04
C GLU A 90 -7.75 -8.41 -3.42
N PHE A 91 -7.85 -7.19 -3.95
CA PHE A 91 -7.25 -6.85 -5.23
C PHE A 91 -5.72 -6.91 -5.22
N ILE A 92 -5.07 -6.76 -4.05
CA ILE A 92 -3.62 -6.91 -3.87
C ILE A 92 -3.28 -8.35 -3.48
N ILE A 93 -4.03 -8.93 -2.55
CA ILE A 93 -3.75 -10.26 -1.98
C ILE A 93 -3.90 -11.39 -3.01
N ASN A 94 -4.86 -11.26 -3.93
CA ASN A 94 -5.23 -12.35 -4.83
C ASN A 94 -4.81 -12.18 -6.29
N ASN A 95 -4.22 -11.05 -6.66
CA ASN A 95 -3.82 -10.75 -8.03
C ASN A 95 -2.30 -10.59 -8.10
N PRO A 96 -1.56 -11.68 -8.35
CA PRO A 96 -0.15 -11.55 -8.69
C PRO A 96 0.03 -10.73 -9.99
N PRO A 97 1.25 -10.22 -10.25
CA PRO A 97 1.60 -9.61 -11.53
C PRO A 97 1.24 -10.48 -12.73
N ASN A 98 0.81 -9.87 -13.83
CA ASN A 98 0.56 -10.57 -15.08
C ASN A 98 1.87 -11.08 -15.69
N GLU A 99 1.81 -12.19 -16.43
CA GLU A 99 2.98 -12.77 -17.11
C GLU A 99 3.66 -11.79 -18.08
N SER A 100 2.88 -10.93 -18.75
CA SER A 100 3.41 -9.90 -19.65
C SER A 100 4.30 -8.89 -18.93
N ASP A 101 4.10 -8.72 -17.63
CA ASP A 101 4.67 -7.64 -16.83
C ASP A 101 5.83 -8.13 -15.96
N GLU A 102 5.97 -9.44 -15.74
CA GLU A 102 6.95 -10.07 -14.86
C GLU A 102 8.39 -9.58 -15.10
N LYS A 103 8.84 -9.52 -16.36
CA LYS A 103 10.21 -9.07 -16.69
C LYS A 103 10.42 -7.58 -16.48
N ILE A 104 9.39 -6.78 -16.75
CA ILE A 104 9.42 -5.32 -16.56
C ILE A 104 9.46 -5.03 -15.07
N LEU A 105 8.63 -5.74 -14.29
CA LEU A 105 8.59 -5.64 -12.85
C LEU A 105 9.90 -6.12 -12.21
N LEU A 106 10.52 -7.20 -12.72
CA LEU A 106 11.83 -7.66 -12.24
C LEU A 106 12.90 -6.59 -12.45
N ASN A 107 12.89 -5.96 -13.62
CA ASN A 107 13.82 -4.86 -13.90
C ASN A 107 13.56 -3.65 -12.99
N LEU A 108 12.30 -3.33 -12.71
CA LEU A 108 11.93 -2.27 -11.76
C LEU A 108 12.51 -2.57 -10.37
N VAL A 109 12.22 -3.74 -9.80
CA VAL A 109 12.67 -4.05 -8.43
C VAL A 109 14.19 -4.02 -8.28
N GLN A 110 14.94 -4.42 -9.33
CA GLN A 110 16.39 -4.45 -9.33
C GLN A 110 17.06 -3.08 -9.53
N GLN A 111 16.36 -2.12 -10.14
CA GLN A 111 16.93 -0.82 -10.52
C GLN A 111 16.44 0.33 -9.65
N THR A 112 15.30 0.18 -9.00
CA THR A 112 14.71 1.23 -8.17
C THR A 112 15.60 1.56 -6.98
N ASN A 113 15.85 2.86 -6.80
CA ASN A 113 16.47 3.38 -5.59
C ASN A 113 15.44 3.48 -4.45
N GLN A 114 15.45 2.52 -3.55
CA GLN A 114 14.48 2.43 -2.46
C GLN A 114 14.67 3.54 -1.40
N ASP A 115 15.88 4.11 -1.29
CA ASP A 115 16.17 5.24 -0.38
C ASP A 115 15.37 6.49 -0.77
N ASP A 116 15.22 6.77 -2.07
CA ASP A 116 14.45 7.93 -2.55
C ASP A 116 12.95 7.76 -2.22
N ILE A 117 12.41 6.55 -2.41
CA ILE A 117 11.03 6.23 -2.05
C ILE A 117 10.83 6.45 -0.55
N HIS A 118 11.73 5.90 0.27
CA HIS A 118 11.69 6.05 1.71
C HIS A 118 11.73 7.54 2.11
N ASP A 119 12.70 8.31 1.62
CA ASP A 119 12.83 9.74 1.94
C ASP A 119 11.55 10.53 1.61
N GLN A 120 10.93 10.22 0.46
CA GLN A 120 9.67 10.85 0.05
C GLN A 120 8.50 10.47 0.96
N ILE A 121 8.34 9.19 1.29
CA ILE A 121 7.31 8.71 2.21
C ILE A 121 7.49 9.36 3.59
N THR A 122 8.69 9.30 4.16
CA THR A 122 9.01 9.83 5.49
C THR A 122 8.81 11.34 5.56
N THR A 123 9.18 12.07 4.51
CA THR A 123 8.89 13.51 4.41
C THR A 123 7.38 13.77 4.48
N SER A 124 6.59 13.04 3.68
CA SER A 124 5.14 13.22 3.64
C SER A 124 4.46 12.84 4.94
N LEU A 125 4.85 11.74 5.56
CA LEU A 125 4.31 11.33 6.87
C LEU A 125 4.63 12.37 7.95
N ASN A 126 5.85 12.91 7.97
CA ASN A 126 6.24 13.94 8.94
C ASN A 126 5.45 15.24 8.78
N GLU A 127 5.27 15.71 7.55
CA GLU A 127 4.48 16.92 7.28
C GLU A 127 2.99 16.69 7.55
N SER A 128 2.45 15.56 7.09
CA SER A 128 1.05 15.18 7.28
C SER A 128 0.68 15.03 8.74
N SER A 129 1.46 14.28 9.52
CA SER A 129 1.21 14.09 10.96
C SER A 129 1.44 15.36 11.78
N THR A 130 2.27 16.30 11.33
CA THR A 130 2.40 17.62 11.99
C THR A 130 1.09 18.41 11.93
N ILE A 131 0.34 18.31 10.83
CA ILE A 131 -0.91 19.04 10.64
C ILE A 131 -2.11 18.25 11.17
N LEU A 132 -2.12 16.94 10.94
CA LEU A 132 -3.19 16.03 11.31
C LEU A 132 -2.63 14.88 12.17
N PRO A 133 -2.26 15.15 13.43
CA PRO A 133 -1.62 14.16 14.30
C PRO A 133 -2.59 13.06 14.72
N THR A 134 -2.04 11.86 14.94
CA THR A 134 -2.69 10.77 15.67
C THR A 134 -1.69 10.09 16.61
N ASP A 135 -2.22 9.43 17.64
CA ASP A 135 -1.44 8.63 18.58
C ASP A 135 -1.21 7.19 18.08
N LYS A 136 -1.82 6.80 16.95
CA LYS A 136 -1.65 5.47 16.36
C LYS A 136 -0.36 5.36 15.55
N GLU A 137 0.35 4.25 15.75
CA GLU A 137 1.42 3.83 14.85
C GLU A 137 0.83 3.46 13.49
N THR A 138 1.34 4.05 12.41
CA THR A 138 0.84 3.84 11.05
C THR A 138 1.81 2.99 10.24
N THR A 139 1.31 1.94 9.61
CA THR A 139 2.07 1.05 8.73
C THR A 139 1.86 1.42 7.27
N ILE A 140 2.95 1.48 6.51
CA ILE A 140 2.97 1.76 5.07
C ILE A 140 3.63 0.57 4.38
N CYS A 141 2.87 -0.15 3.57
CA CYS A 141 3.38 -1.28 2.80
C CYS A 141 3.62 -0.86 1.34
N ILE A 142 4.85 -1.06 0.88
CA ILE A 142 5.34 -0.54 -0.39
C ILE A 142 5.51 -1.71 -1.35
N PHE A 143 4.74 -1.69 -2.43
CA PHE A 143 4.69 -2.73 -3.45
C PHE A 143 5.16 -2.15 -4.78
N PRO A 144 6.07 -2.82 -5.52
CA PRO A 144 6.38 -2.41 -6.88
C PRO A 144 5.18 -2.71 -7.80
N ASN A 145 4.89 -1.80 -8.72
CA ASN A 145 3.80 -1.89 -9.67
C ASN A 145 4.22 -1.36 -11.05
N VAL A 146 3.70 -1.99 -12.09
CA VAL A 146 3.87 -1.58 -13.50
C VAL A 146 2.55 -1.52 -14.25
N ASP A 147 1.43 -1.85 -13.61
CA ASP A 147 0.10 -1.67 -14.21
C ASP A 147 -0.33 -0.19 -14.06
N PRO A 148 -0.41 0.56 -15.17
CA PRO A 148 -0.81 1.97 -15.13
C PRO A 148 -2.28 2.17 -14.73
N ASN A 149 -3.11 1.11 -14.77
CA ASN A 149 -4.52 1.19 -14.40
C ASN A 149 -4.74 1.02 -12.90
N MET A 150 -3.72 0.60 -12.14
CA MET A 150 -3.81 0.51 -10.69
C MET A 150 -3.61 1.90 -10.05
N THR A 151 -4.40 2.16 -9.01
CA THR A 151 -4.20 3.33 -8.13
C THR A 151 -2.77 3.35 -7.60
N THR A 152 -2.18 4.53 -7.41
CA THR A 152 -0.83 4.66 -6.85
C THR A 152 -0.81 4.39 -5.34
N GLY A 153 -1.93 4.63 -4.66
CA GLY A 153 -2.05 4.48 -3.21
C GLY A 153 -3.41 3.95 -2.78
N TYR A 154 -3.45 3.37 -1.59
CA TYR A 154 -4.67 2.87 -0.99
C TYR A 154 -4.57 2.83 0.53
N SER A 155 -5.45 3.58 1.21
CA SER A 155 -5.70 3.44 2.64
C SER A 155 -6.61 2.25 2.88
N GLN A 156 -6.09 1.24 3.55
CA GLN A 156 -6.80 -0.01 3.82
C GLN A 156 -7.68 0.11 5.05
N GLY A 157 -7.47 1.17 5.82
CA GLY A 157 -8.10 1.26 7.12
C GLY A 157 -7.50 2.34 8.00
N SER A 158 -7.85 2.27 9.27
CA SER A 158 -7.12 2.99 10.30
C SER A 158 -5.66 2.53 10.25
N ASN A 159 -4.74 3.48 10.22
CA ASN A 159 -3.31 3.28 10.43
C ASN A 159 -2.61 2.24 9.52
N LYS A 160 -3.20 1.93 8.35
CA LYS A 160 -2.63 0.99 7.36
C LYS A 160 -2.81 1.51 5.94
N LEU A 161 -1.69 1.74 5.27
CA LEU A 161 -1.60 2.31 3.93
C LEU A 161 -0.81 1.38 3.02
N THR A 162 -1.14 1.38 1.74
CA THR A 162 -0.29 0.80 0.70
C THR A 162 0.09 1.84 -0.34
N LEU A 163 1.36 1.82 -0.73
CA LEU A 163 1.88 2.49 -1.91
C LEU A 163 2.16 1.43 -2.98
N LEU A 164 1.48 1.55 -4.12
CA LEU A 164 1.76 0.78 -5.34
C LEU A 164 2.73 1.61 -6.18
N TYR A 165 4.02 1.46 -5.91
CA TYR A 165 5.07 2.25 -6.51
C TYR A 165 5.25 1.96 -7.99
N ASP A 166 5.20 3.01 -8.80
CA ASP A 166 5.41 3.00 -10.24
C ASP A 166 6.41 4.12 -10.57
N GLU A 167 7.51 3.77 -11.23
CA GLU A 167 8.59 4.70 -11.59
C GLU A 167 8.06 5.92 -12.38
N SER A 168 7.01 5.74 -13.21
CA SER A 168 6.42 6.83 -13.99
C SER A 168 5.69 7.87 -13.13
N ARG A 169 5.33 7.51 -11.89
CA ARG A 169 4.61 8.33 -10.92
C ARG A 169 5.44 8.64 -9.66
N LYS A 170 6.75 8.44 -9.69
CA LYS A 170 7.60 8.65 -8.51
C LYS A 170 7.54 10.06 -7.92
N ASP A 171 7.25 11.07 -8.74
CA ASP A 171 7.17 12.47 -8.30
C ASP A 171 5.87 12.76 -7.51
N SER A 172 4.88 11.86 -7.56
CA SER A 172 3.60 11.99 -6.85
C SER A 172 3.55 11.25 -5.51
N ILE A 173 4.60 10.51 -5.12
CA ILE A 173 4.64 9.73 -3.85
C ILE A 173 4.22 10.58 -2.65
N LYS A 174 4.76 11.79 -2.54
CA LYS A 174 4.43 12.68 -1.42
C LYS A 174 2.95 13.04 -1.35
N ASN A 175 2.31 13.31 -2.48
CA ASN A 175 0.87 13.60 -2.55
C ASN A 175 0.05 12.38 -2.17
N VAL A 176 0.35 11.25 -2.81
CA VAL A 176 -0.35 9.98 -2.58
C VAL A 176 -0.29 9.61 -1.10
N ILE A 177 0.88 9.68 -0.48
CA ILE A 177 1.02 9.39 0.95
C ILE A 177 0.24 10.38 1.81
N ALA A 178 0.21 11.67 1.47
CA ALA A 178 -0.59 12.65 2.21
C ALA A 178 -2.10 12.38 2.08
N HIS A 179 -2.57 12.06 0.88
CA HIS A 179 -3.97 11.71 0.58
C HIS A 179 -4.40 10.47 1.37
N GLU A 180 -3.63 9.38 1.27
CA GLU A 180 -3.95 8.14 1.97
C GLU A 180 -3.78 8.27 3.49
N TYR A 181 -2.81 9.06 3.97
CA TYR A 181 -2.68 9.37 5.39
C TYR A 181 -3.93 10.07 5.94
N HIS A 182 -4.47 11.03 5.19
CA HIS A 182 -5.73 11.69 5.56
C HIS A 182 -6.86 10.66 5.69
N HIS A 183 -7.00 9.76 4.72
CA HIS A 183 -7.99 8.68 4.76
C HIS A 183 -7.82 7.79 5.99
N SER A 184 -6.60 7.36 6.30
CA SER A 184 -6.30 6.55 7.50
C SER A 184 -6.72 7.24 8.80
N VAL A 185 -6.36 8.52 8.99
CA VAL A 185 -6.74 9.27 10.19
C VAL A 185 -8.25 9.56 10.24
N TRP A 186 -8.89 9.73 9.09
CA TRP A 186 -10.35 9.84 9.03
C TRP A 186 -11.01 8.53 9.47
N THR A 187 -10.55 7.38 8.95
CA THR A 187 -11.07 6.06 9.28
C THR A 187 -10.95 5.79 10.78
N GLU A 188 -9.79 6.09 11.37
CA GLU A 188 -9.58 5.99 12.81
C GLU A 188 -10.67 6.71 13.63
N ARG A 189 -11.08 7.91 13.20
CA ARG A 189 -11.92 8.81 13.99
C ARG A 189 -13.41 8.63 13.72
N TYR A 190 -13.78 8.17 12.53
CA TYR A 190 -15.14 8.29 12.03
C TYR A 190 -15.71 7.02 11.40
N TYR A 191 -14.89 6.00 11.11
CA TYR A 191 -15.39 4.77 10.52
C TYR A 191 -16.36 4.05 11.47
N ASP A 192 -17.43 3.54 10.91
CA ASP A 192 -18.49 2.81 11.59
C ASP A 192 -19.02 1.76 10.60
N ASP A 193 -18.73 0.49 10.85
CA ASP A 193 -19.09 -0.63 9.98
C ASP A 193 -20.61 -0.84 9.87
N GLN A 194 -21.40 -0.19 10.72
CA GLN A 194 -22.86 -0.19 10.66
C GLN A 194 -23.43 0.95 9.80
N LYS A 195 -22.58 1.85 9.28
CA LYS A 195 -23.01 2.99 8.46
C LYS A 195 -22.54 2.86 7.02
N GLU A 196 -23.50 2.76 6.12
CA GLU A 196 -23.24 2.85 4.69
C GLU A 196 -22.79 4.27 4.30
N MET A 197 -21.78 4.35 3.43
CA MET A 197 -21.30 5.61 2.88
C MET A 197 -22.23 6.09 1.76
N THR A 198 -22.87 7.25 1.94
CA THR A 198 -23.64 7.87 0.86
C THR A 198 -22.74 8.47 -0.23
N LEU A 199 -23.30 8.82 -1.39
CA LEU A 199 -22.57 9.56 -2.43
C LEU A 199 -21.93 10.84 -1.87
N LEU A 200 -22.68 11.63 -1.10
CA LEU A 200 -22.17 12.85 -0.48
C LEU A 200 -21.04 12.54 0.50
N ASN A 201 -21.13 11.44 1.26
CA ASN A 201 -20.04 11.05 2.17
C ASN A 201 -18.76 10.73 1.39
N ASN A 202 -18.85 9.96 0.31
CA ASN A 202 -17.70 9.64 -0.54
C ASN A 202 -17.09 10.89 -1.19
N MET A 203 -17.92 11.80 -1.72
CA MET A 203 -17.44 13.06 -2.29
C MET A 203 -16.71 13.92 -1.26
N VAL A 204 -17.23 14.02 -0.04
CA VAL A 204 -16.59 14.78 1.05
C VAL A 204 -15.33 14.06 1.54
N PHE A 205 -15.33 12.73 1.58
CA PHE A 205 -14.19 11.91 2.00
C PHE A 205 -13.00 12.11 1.05
N GLU A 206 -13.17 11.83 -0.24
CA GLU A 206 -12.12 12.02 -1.25
C GLU A 206 -11.76 13.50 -1.41
N GLY A 207 -12.74 14.39 -1.50
CA GLY A 207 -12.48 15.82 -1.69
C GLY A 207 -11.66 16.44 -0.54
N LYS A 208 -11.84 15.98 0.70
CA LYS A 208 -11.01 16.43 1.83
C LYS A 208 -9.58 15.91 1.74
N ALA A 209 -9.38 14.67 1.31
CA ALA A 209 -8.05 14.12 1.10
C ALA A 209 -7.30 14.87 0.00
N VAL A 210 -7.95 15.15 -1.14
CA VAL A 210 -7.40 15.99 -2.23
C VAL A 210 -7.03 17.39 -1.74
N MET A 211 -7.88 18.01 -0.92
CA MET A 211 -7.56 19.32 -0.36
C MET A 211 -6.39 19.26 0.63
N PHE A 212 -6.27 18.16 1.38
CA PHE A 212 -5.18 17.95 2.33
C PHE A 212 -3.83 17.76 1.63
N GLU A 213 -3.75 16.90 0.60
CA GLU A 213 -2.51 16.74 -0.17
C GLU A 213 -2.11 18.05 -0.87
N LYS A 214 -3.05 18.81 -1.46
CA LYS A 214 -2.76 20.08 -2.12
C LYS A 214 -2.30 21.18 -1.18
N MET A 215 -2.77 21.16 0.06
CA MET A 215 -2.30 22.10 1.08
C MET A 215 -0.82 21.88 1.42
N LEU A 216 -0.36 20.63 1.41
CA LEU A 216 1.04 20.28 1.64
C LEU A 216 1.90 20.47 0.38
N TYR A 217 1.35 20.10 -0.78
CA TYR A 217 2.07 19.96 -2.04
C TYR A 217 1.29 20.57 -3.22
N PRO A 218 1.17 21.91 -3.28
CA PRO A 218 0.30 22.57 -4.26
C PRO A 218 0.73 22.37 -5.72
N GLU A 219 2.01 22.17 -5.98
CA GLU A 219 2.57 22.11 -7.35
C GLU A 219 2.59 20.69 -7.95
N ASN A 220 2.35 19.65 -7.16
CA ASN A 220 2.54 18.26 -7.60
C ASN A 220 1.22 17.48 -7.75
N SER A 221 0.08 18.05 -7.39
CA SER A 221 -1.18 17.28 -7.35
C SER A 221 -1.80 17.18 -8.75
N ASP A 222 -1.99 15.94 -9.19
CA ASP A 222 -2.49 15.58 -10.52
C ASP A 222 -3.96 15.94 -10.75
N ILE A 223 -4.71 16.22 -9.67
CA ILE A 223 -6.13 16.54 -9.75
C ILE A 223 -6.31 18.03 -10.04
N PRO A 224 -6.80 18.44 -11.23
CA PRO A 224 -7.03 19.86 -11.51
C PRO A 224 -8.15 20.43 -10.63
N ILE A 225 -7.91 21.59 -10.02
CA ILE A 225 -8.99 22.37 -9.39
C ILE A 225 -9.65 23.20 -10.48
N TYR A 226 -10.89 22.85 -10.81
CA TYR A 226 -11.72 23.67 -11.68
C TYR A 226 -12.38 24.78 -10.84
N PRO A 227 -12.01 26.06 -11.03
CA PRO A 227 -12.55 27.15 -10.21
C PRO A 227 -14.04 27.42 -10.49
N ASN A 228 -14.56 26.91 -11.62
CA ASN A 228 -15.94 27.09 -12.03
C ASN A 228 -16.75 25.84 -11.68
N PHE A 229 -17.73 26.02 -10.80
CA PHE A 229 -18.70 24.99 -10.48
C PHE A 229 -19.57 24.66 -11.70
N ASN A 230 -19.62 23.38 -12.09
CA ASN A 230 -20.47 22.93 -13.19
C ASN A 230 -21.87 22.55 -12.68
N LEU A 231 -22.82 23.47 -12.84
CA LEU A 231 -24.22 23.27 -12.44
C LEU A 231 -24.84 22.01 -13.05
N SER A 232 -24.54 21.67 -14.30
CA SER A 232 -25.16 20.51 -14.95
C SER A 232 -24.70 19.17 -14.36
N MET A 233 -23.48 19.11 -13.81
CA MET A 233 -22.99 17.91 -13.12
C MET A 233 -23.62 17.79 -11.73
N TRP A 234 -23.78 18.91 -11.03
CA TRP A 234 -24.47 18.94 -9.73
C TRP A 234 -25.93 18.50 -9.85
N GLU A 235 -26.67 19.08 -10.80
CA GLU A 235 -28.07 18.74 -11.06
C GLU A 235 -28.24 17.24 -11.39
N ALA A 236 -27.23 16.59 -11.97
CA ALA A 236 -27.29 15.17 -12.31
C ALA A 236 -27.15 14.22 -11.11
N ILE A 237 -26.65 14.70 -9.96
CA ILE A 237 -26.40 13.87 -8.76
C ILE A 237 -27.10 14.38 -7.50
N GLU A 238 -27.70 15.57 -7.52
CA GLU A 238 -28.29 16.22 -6.34
C GLU A 238 -29.32 15.32 -5.62
N ASP A 239 -30.22 14.69 -6.38
CA ASP A 239 -31.23 13.77 -5.86
C ASP A 239 -30.65 12.41 -5.40
N GLU A 240 -29.35 12.19 -5.61
CA GLU A 240 -28.64 10.93 -5.32
C GLU A 240 -27.67 11.07 -4.14
N LEU A 241 -27.43 12.30 -3.65
CA LEU A 241 -26.43 12.60 -2.62
C LEU A 241 -26.53 11.73 -1.36
N PHE A 242 -27.74 11.35 -0.95
CA PHE A 242 -27.98 10.56 0.26
C PHE A 242 -28.22 9.08 -0.01
N LYS A 243 -28.04 8.62 -1.24
CA LYS A 243 -28.15 7.19 -1.61
C LYS A 243 -26.83 6.47 -1.37
N THR A 244 -26.92 5.16 -1.13
CA THR A 244 -25.81 4.24 -0.80
C THR A 244 -25.57 3.20 -1.91
N ASP A 245 -26.04 3.49 -3.13
CA ASP A 245 -25.83 2.64 -4.31
C ASP A 245 -24.35 2.67 -4.74
N GLU A 246 -23.60 1.62 -4.39
CA GLU A 246 -22.16 1.51 -4.63
C GLU A 246 -21.77 1.64 -6.10
N ASP A 247 -22.51 0.97 -7.00
CA ASP A 247 -22.25 1.03 -8.45
C ASP A 247 -22.43 2.46 -8.96
N ARG A 248 -23.48 3.13 -8.49
CA ARG A 248 -23.73 4.52 -8.86
C ARG A 248 -22.68 5.47 -8.29
N ILE A 249 -22.29 5.28 -7.03
CA ILE A 249 -21.22 6.06 -6.40
C ILE A 249 -19.93 5.90 -7.20
N PHE A 250 -19.55 4.68 -7.53
CA PHE A 250 -18.36 4.40 -8.34
C PHE A 250 -18.41 5.11 -9.69
N GLN A 251 -19.55 5.06 -10.40
CA GLN A 251 -19.73 5.77 -11.67
C GLN A 251 -19.54 7.29 -11.55
N VAL A 252 -20.04 7.91 -10.47
CA VAL A 252 -19.90 9.35 -10.25
C VAL A 252 -18.45 9.69 -9.90
N MET A 253 -17.85 8.93 -8.99
CA MET A 253 -16.52 9.21 -8.44
C MET A 253 -15.38 8.96 -9.44
N GLN A 254 -15.49 7.90 -10.26
CA GLN A 254 -14.47 7.50 -11.25
C GLN A 254 -14.70 8.09 -12.65
N GLY A 255 -15.84 8.77 -12.84
CA GLY A 255 -16.15 9.44 -14.09
C GLY A 255 -16.64 8.53 -15.21
N TYR A 256 -17.90 8.09 -15.08
CA TYR A 256 -18.63 7.42 -16.15
C TYR A 256 -19.63 8.39 -16.80
N GLN A 257 -19.84 8.30 -18.12
CA GLN A 257 -20.70 9.21 -18.88
C GLN A 257 -22.02 9.52 -18.13
N PRO A 258 -22.37 10.79 -17.87
CA PRO A 258 -21.78 12.03 -18.40
C PRO A 258 -20.63 12.65 -17.57
N PHE A 259 -20.15 11.97 -16.51
CA PHE A 259 -19.11 12.50 -15.64
C PHE A 259 -17.71 12.33 -16.26
N PRO A 260 -16.80 13.30 -16.08
CA PRO A 260 -15.44 13.21 -16.59
C PRO A 260 -14.65 12.21 -15.76
N ALA A 261 -13.81 11.40 -16.42
CA ALA A 261 -12.87 10.50 -15.76
C ALA A 261 -11.97 11.29 -14.80
N SER A 262 -11.79 10.75 -13.59
CA SER A 262 -10.82 11.22 -12.60
C SER A 262 -9.40 10.87 -13.01
#